data_AF-A0AA97PYI1-F1
#
_entry.id   AF-A0AA97PYI1-F1
#
_cell.length_a   1.000
_cell.length_b   1.000
_cell.length_c   1.000
_cell.angle_alpha   90.00
_cell.angle_beta   90.00
_cell.angle_gamma   90.00
#
_symmetry.space_group_name_H-M   'P 1'
#
loop_
_entity.id
_entity.type
_entity.pdbx_description
1 polymer ?
#
loop_
_entity_poly.entity_id
_entity_poly.type
_entity_poly.pdbx_seq_one_letter_code
_entity_poly.pdbx_strand_id
1 'polypeptide(L)'
;MLADVDVISKFAQLEFQLGDTERAKALFESTLSSYPKRTDLWSVYIDMMVKHGSQQEVRDIFERVIHLSLAAKKIKFFFKRYLKYEKKHGSTESVQAMKEKALQYVESQSSLAAT
;
A
#
# COMPACT_ATOMS: atom_id res chain seq x y z
N MET A 1 5.62 20.00 12.46
CA MET A 1 4.95 18.69 12.64
C MET A 1 5.05 17.80 11.39
N LEU A 2 6.12 17.92 10.57
CA LEU A 2 6.43 17.00 9.46
C LEU A 2 7.60 16.07 9.78
N ALA A 3 8.38 16.40 10.81
CA ALA A 3 9.57 15.65 11.23
C ALA A 3 9.25 14.24 11.75
N ASP A 4 8.09 14.04 12.40
CA ASP A 4 7.74 12.74 12.98
C ASP A 4 7.60 11.64 11.93
N VAL A 5 7.08 11.95 10.75
CA VAL A 5 6.80 10.94 9.71
C VAL A 5 8.09 10.38 9.11
N ASP A 6 9.08 11.23 8.87
CA ASP A 6 10.40 10.79 8.38
C ASP A 6 11.17 10.04 9.46
N VAL A 7 11.02 10.44 10.73
CA VAL A 7 11.59 9.71 11.87
C VAL A 7 10.96 8.33 12.01
N ILE A 8 9.63 8.21 11.92
CA ILE A 8 8.92 6.92 11.97
C ILE A 8 9.35 6.02 10.80
N SER A 9 9.50 6.57 9.59
CA SER A 9 9.97 5.81 8.43
C SER A 9 11.38 5.25 8.64
N LYS A 10 12.31 6.09 9.14
CA LYS A 10 13.70 5.67 9.44
C LYS A 10 13.76 4.71 10.62
N PHE A 11 12.96 4.95 11.64
CA PHE A 11 12.91 4.11 12.84
C PHE A 11 12.36 2.73 12.49
N ALA A 12 11.27 2.65 11.72
CA ALA A 12 10.77 1.38 11.23
C ALA A 12 11.80 0.67 10.33
N GLN A 13 12.54 1.39 9.48
CA GLN A 13 13.66 0.80 8.72
C GLN A 13 14.72 0.17 9.64
N LEU A 14 15.05 0.83 10.76
CA LEU A 14 16.00 0.30 11.75
C LEU A 14 15.43 -0.92 12.49
N GLU A 15 14.18 -0.88 12.92
CA GLU A 15 13.51 -2.02 13.59
C GLU A 15 13.47 -3.27 12.68
N PHE A 16 13.24 -3.08 11.37
CA PHE A 16 13.32 -4.17 10.39
C PHE A 16 14.75 -4.72 10.20
N GLN A 17 15.78 -3.87 10.36
CA GLN A 17 17.18 -4.34 10.35
C GLN A 17 17.59 -5.03 11.66
N LEU A 18 16.98 -4.62 12.78
CA LEU A 18 17.20 -5.21 14.11
C LEU A 18 16.44 -6.52 14.30
N GLY A 19 15.51 -6.87 13.39
CA GLY A 19 14.79 -8.14 13.37
C GLY A 19 13.38 -8.08 13.97
N ASP A 20 12.99 -6.98 14.60
CA ASP A 20 11.68 -6.78 15.22
C ASP A 20 10.66 -6.24 14.20
N THR A 21 10.37 -7.07 13.19
CA THR A 21 9.39 -6.74 12.14
C THR A 21 7.99 -6.42 12.71
N GLU A 22 7.63 -7.03 13.84
CA GLU A 22 6.33 -6.85 14.50
C GLU A 22 6.19 -5.44 15.11
N ARG A 23 7.26 -4.91 15.74
CA ARG A 23 7.27 -3.53 16.26
C ARG A 23 7.17 -2.51 15.15
N ALA A 24 7.92 -2.72 14.08
CA ALA A 24 7.87 -1.84 12.92
C ALA A 24 6.48 -1.80 12.27
N LYS A 25 5.81 -2.96 12.16
CA LYS A 25 4.40 -3.04 11.73
C LYS A 25 3.48 -2.27 12.68
N ALA A 26 3.60 -2.49 13.99
CA ALA A 26 2.76 -1.81 14.99
C ALA A 26 2.90 -0.27 14.90
N LEU A 27 4.11 0.24 14.67
CA LEU A 27 4.34 1.68 14.46
C LEU A 27 3.68 2.20 13.18
N PHE A 28 3.82 1.47 12.06
CA PHE A 28 3.14 1.85 10.82
C PHE A 28 1.63 1.80 10.96
N GLU A 29 1.06 0.74 11.52
CA GLU A 29 -0.39 0.61 11.74
C GLU A 29 -0.91 1.73 12.65
N SER A 30 -0.22 2.05 13.74
CA SER A 30 -0.57 3.17 14.63
C SER A 30 -0.55 4.52 13.88
N THR A 31 0.50 4.75 13.09
CA THR A 31 0.65 6.00 12.32
C THR A 31 -0.39 6.10 11.22
N LEU A 32 -0.66 5.00 10.50
CA LEU A 32 -1.64 4.94 9.42
C LEU A 32 -3.08 4.99 9.94
N SER A 33 -3.34 4.53 11.16
CA SER A 33 -4.63 4.72 11.85
C SER A 33 -4.90 6.21 12.09
N SER A 34 -3.88 6.97 12.49
CA SER A 34 -3.99 8.43 12.66
C SER A 34 -3.98 9.20 11.33
N TYR A 35 -3.24 8.72 10.33
CA TYR A 35 -3.03 9.40 9.06
C TYR A 35 -3.28 8.49 7.83
N PRO A 36 -4.49 7.95 7.65
CA PRO A 36 -4.76 6.96 6.58
C PRO A 36 -4.63 7.55 5.17
N LYS A 37 -4.68 8.88 5.04
CA LYS A 37 -4.54 9.60 3.76
C LYS A 37 -3.09 9.85 3.33
N ARG A 38 -2.10 9.55 4.18
CA ARG A 38 -0.66 9.73 3.89
C ARG A 38 -0.15 8.58 3.03
N THR A 39 -0.19 8.79 1.72
CA THR A 39 0.28 7.81 0.72
C THR A 39 1.76 7.50 0.78
N ASP A 40 2.55 8.44 1.28
CA ASP A 40 4.00 8.28 1.42
C ASP A 40 4.30 7.19 2.46
N LEU A 41 3.56 7.20 3.58
CA LEU A 41 3.65 6.17 4.61
C LEU A 41 3.22 4.79 4.10
N TRP A 42 2.10 4.70 3.39
CA TRP A 42 1.67 3.45 2.76
C TRP A 42 2.73 2.91 1.80
N SER A 43 3.38 3.78 1.04
CA SER A 43 4.43 3.36 0.10
C SER A 43 5.64 2.78 0.83
N VAL A 44 6.09 3.42 1.91
CA VAL A 44 7.19 2.89 2.75
C VAL A 44 6.78 1.57 3.40
N TYR A 45 5.57 1.48 3.93
CA TYR A 45 5.09 0.27 4.60
C TYR A 45 5.03 -0.91 3.63
N ILE A 46 4.48 -0.70 2.43
CA ILE A 46 4.48 -1.70 1.35
C ILE A 46 5.91 -2.13 1.01
N ASP A 47 6.83 -1.19 0.81
CA ASP A 47 8.21 -1.53 0.44
C ASP A 47 8.93 -2.35 1.49
N MET A 48 8.59 -2.09 2.75
CA MET A 48 9.12 -2.84 3.85
C MET A 48 8.57 -4.26 3.91
N MET A 49 7.27 -4.41 3.71
CA MET A 49 6.59 -5.69 3.68
C MET A 49 6.99 -6.52 2.46
N VAL A 50 7.30 -5.89 1.33
CA VAL A 50 7.87 -6.54 0.15
C VAL A 50 9.27 -7.10 0.44
N LYS A 51 10.05 -6.45 1.32
CA LYS A 51 11.41 -6.88 1.66
C LYS A 51 11.46 -7.94 2.75
N HIS A 52 10.62 -7.82 3.76
CA HIS A 52 10.71 -8.61 5.00
C HIS A 52 9.43 -9.39 5.35
N GLY A 53 8.30 -9.03 4.75
CA GLY A 53 7.02 -9.67 4.99
C GLY A 53 6.73 -10.80 3.99
N SER A 54 5.61 -11.47 4.20
CA SER A 54 5.09 -12.49 3.29
C SER A 54 4.33 -11.87 2.12
N GLN A 55 4.20 -12.63 1.02
CA GLN A 55 3.42 -12.17 -0.13
C GLN A 55 1.96 -11.87 0.23
N GLN A 56 1.38 -12.65 1.16
CA GLN A 56 0.01 -12.47 1.62
C GLN A 56 -0.16 -11.12 2.31
N GLU A 57 0.72 -10.77 3.25
CA GLU A 57 0.64 -9.48 3.94
C GLU A 57 0.82 -8.28 3.00
N VAL A 58 1.70 -8.41 2.01
CA VAL A 58 1.87 -7.37 0.98
C VAL A 58 0.57 -7.17 0.20
N ARG A 59 -0.10 -8.27 -0.19
CA ARG A 59 -1.39 -8.23 -0.89
C ARG A 59 -2.45 -7.58 -0.01
N ASP A 60 -2.55 -7.95 1.26
CA ASP A 60 -3.52 -7.40 2.21
C ASP A 60 -3.36 -5.88 2.37
N ILE A 61 -2.12 -5.40 2.44
CA ILE A 61 -1.82 -3.96 2.51
C ILE A 61 -2.20 -3.27 1.21
N PHE A 62 -1.85 -3.84 0.05
CA PHE A 62 -2.28 -3.27 -1.23
C PHE A 62 -3.80 -3.22 -1.36
N GLU A 63 -4.52 -4.26 -0.95
CA GLU A 63 -5.98 -4.30 -0.93
C GLU A 63 -6.55 -3.22 -0.01
N ARG A 64 -6.02 -3.08 1.20
CA ARG A 64 -6.40 -1.97 2.09
C ARG A 64 -6.23 -0.62 1.40
N VAL A 65 -5.09 -0.38 0.75
CA VAL A 65 -4.80 0.91 0.12
C VAL A 65 -5.72 1.23 -1.06
N ILE A 66 -6.06 0.25 -1.90
CA ILE A 66 -6.99 0.47 -3.03
C ILE A 66 -8.45 0.65 -2.57
N HIS A 67 -8.80 0.13 -1.40
CA HIS A 67 -10.12 0.32 -0.79
C HIS A 67 -10.23 1.61 0.04
N LEU A 68 -9.13 2.32 0.28
CA LEU A 68 -9.18 3.63 0.94
C LEU A 68 -9.83 4.69 0.04
N SER A 69 -10.56 5.61 0.66
CA SER A 69 -11.09 6.80 0.01
C SER A 69 -9.98 7.85 -0.21
N LEU A 70 -9.10 7.58 -1.18
CA LEU A 70 -8.05 8.49 -1.65
C LEU A 70 -8.42 9.06 -3.03
N ALA A 71 -7.75 10.13 -3.42
CA ALA A 71 -7.91 10.69 -4.76
C ALA A 71 -7.63 9.63 -5.83
N ALA A 72 -8.45 9.57 -6.88
CA ALA A 72 -8.33 8.58 -7.96
C ALA A 72 -6.92 8.51 -8.59
N LYS A 73 -6.19 9.63 -8.65
CA LYS A 73 -4.78 9.66 -9.10
C LYS A 73 -3.87 8.80 -8.21
N LYS A 74 -4.05 8.88 -6.88
CA LYS A 74 -3.29 8.11 -5.88
C LYS A 74 -3.66 6.63 -5.94
N ILE A 75 -4.95 6.31 -6.02
CA ILE A 75 -5.40 4.92 -6.15
C ILE A 75 -4.87 4.29 -7.44
N LYS A 76 -4.95 4.99 -8.58
CA LYS A 76 -4.33 4.56 -9.85
C LYS A 76 -2.82 4.30 -9.72
N PHE A 77 -2.11 5.10 -8.92
CA PHE A 77 -0.68 4.88 -8.64
C PHE A 77 -0.45 3.57 -7.87
N PHE A 78 -1.23 3.29 -6.83
CA PHE A 78 -1.13 2.03 -6.09
C PHE A 78 -1.55 0.81 -6.91
N PHE A 79 -2.60 0.91 -7.73
CA PHE A 79 -2.98 -0.14 -8.69
C PHE A 79 -1.82 -0.50 -9.65
N LYS A 80 -1.15 0.51 -10.21
CA LYS A 80 0.03 0.29 -11.07
C LYS A 80 1.16 -0.40 -10.30
N ARG A 81 1.40 0.01 -9.05
CA ARG A 81 2.43 -0.58 -8.19
C ARG A 81 2.10 -2.03 -7.84
N TYR A 82 0.84 -2.31 -7.48
CA TYR A 82 0.37 -3.65 -7.14
C TYR A 82 0.47 -4.59 -8.36
N LEU A 83 0.05 -4.14 -9.55
CA LEU A 83 0.23 -4.90 -10.78
C LEU A 83 1.70 -5.22 -11.10
N LYS A 84 2.61 -4.27 -10.84
CA LYS A 84 4.05 -4.50 -11.04
C LYS A 84 4.59 -5.52 -10.04
N TYR A 85 4.10 -5.49 -8.80
CA TYR A 85 4.44 -6.47 -7.77
C TYR A 85 3.93 -7.88 -8.13
N GLU A 86 2.64 -8.01 -8.49
CA GLU A 86 2.04 -9.28 -8.91
C GLU A 86 2.71 -9.87 -10.14
N LYS A 87 3.14 -9.04 -11.11
CA LYS A 87 3.90 -9.53 -12.27
C LYS A 87 5.26 -10.14 -11.90
N LYS A 88 5.85 -9.72 -10.77
CA LYS A 88 7.17 -10.15 -10.33
C LYS A 88 7.11 -11.31 -9.34
N HIS A 89 6.06 -11.36 -8.51
CA HIS A 89 5.95 -12.28 -7.38
C HIS A 89 4.72 -13.20 -7.45
N GLY A 90 3.70 -12.85 -8.23
CA GLY A 90 2.44 -13.56 -8.35
C GLY A 90 2.29 -14.36 -9.63
N SER A 91 1.07 -14.84 -9.88
CA SER A 91 0.71 -15.63 -11.06
C SER A 91 0.03 -14.76 -12.12
N THR A 92 0.00 -15.23 -13.36
CA THR A 92 -0.67 -14.52 -14.46
C THR A 92 -2.15 -14.27 -14.17
N GLU A 93 -2.79 -15.19 -13.44
CA GLU A 93 -4.18 -15.09 -12.99
C GLU A 93 -4.40 -13.97 -11.98
N SER A 94 -3.55 -13.86 -10.95
CA SER A 94 -3.67 -12.78 -9.96
C SER A 94 -3.43 -11.41 -10.59
N VAL A 95 -2.49 -11.31 -11.53
CA VAL A 95 -2.28 -10.10 -12.33
C VAL A 95 -3.53 -9.73 -13.12
N GLN A 96 -4.22 -10.69 -13.71
CA GLN A 96 -5.41 -10.45 -14.51
C GLN A 96 -6.61 -10.02 -13.67
N ALA A 97 -6.87 -10.72 -12.56
CA ALA A 97 -7.89 -10.33 -11.58
C ALA A 97 -7.64 -8.91 -11.05
N MET A 98 -6.36 -8.56 -10.83
CA MET A 98 -5.97 -7.24 -10.36
C MET A 98 -6.19 -6.14 -11.41
N LYS A 99 -5.96 -6.44 -12.70
CA LYS A 99 -6.28 -5.51 -13.80
C LYS A 99 -7.78 -5.28 -13.90
N GLU A 100 -8.58 -6.33 -13.75
CA GLU A 100 -10.03 -6.24 -13.81
C GLU A 100 -10.59 -5.40 -12.65
N LYS A 101 -10.13 -5.63 -11.41
CA LYS A 101 -10.41 -4.75 -10.26
C LYS A 101 -10.03 -3.29 -10.55
N ALA A 102 -8.89 -3.04 -11.19
CA ALA A 102 -8.45 -1.70 -11.54
C ALA A 102 -9.38 -1.02 -12.55
N LEU A 103 -9.84 -1.75 -13.56
CA LEU A 103 -10.77 -1.24 -14.56
C LEU A 103 -12.12 -0.89 -13.93
N GLN A 104 -12.70 -1.79 -13.14
CA GLN A 104 -13.96 -1.55 -12.43
C GLN A 104 -13.87 -0.35 -11.49
N TYR A 105 -12.74 -0.18 -10.80
CA TYR A 105 -12.52 0.99 -9.96
C TYR A 105 -12.49 2.29 -10.79
N VAL A 106 -11.84 2.28 -11.95
CA VAL A 106 -11.80 3.46 -12.82
C VAL A 106 -13.16 3.78 -13.42
N GLU A 107 -13.92 2.76 -13.84
CA GLU A 107 -15.27 2.90 -14.37
C GLU A 107 -16.23 3.47 -13.31
N SER A 108 -16.26 2.90 -12.11
CA SER A 108 -17.10 3.39 -11.00
C SER A 108 -16.74 4.83 -10.56
N GLN A 109 -15.47 5.21 -10.61
CA GLN A 109 -15.06 6.59 -10.35
C GLN A 109 -15.40 7.54 -11.50
N SER A 110 -15.44 7.06 -12.75
CA SER A 110 -15.82 7.86 -13.91
C SER A 110 -17.33 8.12 -13.98
N SER A 111 -18.15 7.14 -13.59
CA SER A 111 -19.61 7.30 -13.53
C SER A 111 -20.05 8.22 -12.39
N LEU A 112 -19.37 8.18 -11.23
CA LEU A 112 -19.63 9.10 -10.12
C LEU A 112 -19.30 10.57 -10.45
N ALA A 113 -18.36 10.82 -11.37
CA ALA A 113 -17.97 12.17 -11.76
C ALA A 113 -18.89 12.78 -12.84
N ALA A 114 -19.77 11.97 -13.43
CA ALA A 114 -20.66 12.36 -14.53
C ALA A 114 -22.12 12.61 -14.08
N THR A 115 -22.39 12.60 -12.77
CA THR A 115 -23.69 12.93 -12.15
C THR A 115 -23.52 14.15 -11.25
#